data_AF-A0A7V2Q9X5-F1
#
_entry.id   AF-A0A7V2Q9X5-F1
#
_cell.length_a   1.000
_cell.length_b   1.000
_cell.length_c   1.000
_cell.angle_alpha   90.00
_cell.angle_beta   90.00
_cell.angle_gamma   90.00
#
_symmetry.space_group_name_H-M   'P 1'
#
loop_
_entity.id
_entity.type
_entity.pdbx_description
1 polymer ?
#
loop_
_entity_poly.entity_id
_entity_poly.type
_entity_poly.pdbx_seq_one_letter_code
_entity_poly.pdbx_strand_id
1 'polypeptide(L)'
;MKSYRQELWFNVPTRRAFINITPQVEVCLRESGIREGLVLVNAMHITASVFINDDERGLHQDYENWLEELAPHEPIGHYRHNRTGEDNGDAHLKRQVMGREVVVAVTNGRLDFGPWEQIFYGEFDGRRRKRVLVKIIGE
;
A
#
# COMPACT_ATOMS: atom_id res chain seq x y z
N MET A 1 4.81 -24.64 -11.95
CA MET A 1 4.30 -23.36 -11.43
C MET A 1 4.30 -23.36 -9.90
N LYS A 2 5.24 -22.63 -9.30
CA LYS A 2 5.31 -22.36 -7.86
C LYS A 2 4.33 -21.25 -7.48
N SER A 3 3.92 -21.21 -6.21
CA SER A 3 3.24 -20.04 -5.66
C SER A 3 3.68 -19.78 -4.22
N TYR A 4 3.75 -18.51 -3.85
CA TYR A 4 4.06 -18.05 -2.50
C TYR A 4 2.96 -17.10 -2.01
N ARG A 5 2.73 -17.07 -0.70
CA ARG A 5 1.73 -16.20 -0.05
C ARG A 5 2.24 -15.77 1.32
N GLN A 6 2.23 -14.47 1.59
CA GLN A 6 2.55 -13.91 2.90
C GLN A 6 1.66 -12.72 3.24
N GLU A 7 1.28 -12.58 4.51
CA GLU A 7 0.62 -11.38 5.03
C GLU A 7 1.64 -10.53 5.81
N LEU A 8 1.75 -9.26 5.44
CA LEU A 8 2.51 -8.25 6.18
C LEU A 8 1.55 -7.48 7.07
N TRP A 9 1.77 -7.50 8.38
CA TRP A 9 0.90 -6.85 9.36
C TRP A 9 1.51 -5.54 9.85
N PHE A 10 0.69 -4.49 9.91
CA PHE A 10 1.06 -3.14 10.34
C PHE A 10 0.16 -2.66 11.48
N ASN A 11 0.73 -1.92 12.42
CA ASN A 11 -0.01 -1.16 13.43
C ASN A 11 0.59 0.25 13.49
N VAL A 12 0.16 1.10 12.56
CA VAL A 12 0.68 2.45 12.39
C VAL A 12 0.17 3.34 13.52
N PRO A 13 1.04 4.06 14.27
CA PRO A 13 0.61 4.85 15.43
C PRO A 13 -0.16 6.13 15.05
N THR A 14 -0.03 6.58 13.80
CA THR A 14 -0.76 7.73 13.25
C THR A 14 -1.96 7.27 12.43
N ARG A 15 -2.89 8.21 12.13
CA ARG A 15 -4.01 7.94 11.23
C ARG A 15 -3.51 7.70 9.80
N ARG A 16 -2.52 8.49 9.36
CA ARG A 16 -1.95 8.40 8.02
C ARG A 16 -0.43 8.23 8.07
N ALA A 17 0.11 7.43 7.15
CA ALA A 17 1.55 7.25 6.95
C ALA A 17 1.83 6.58 5.60
N PHE A 18 2.98 6.88 5.02
CA PHE A 18 3.55 6.14 3.89
C PHE A 18 4.73 5.32 4.41
N ILE A 19 4.66 4.00 4.26
CA ILE A 19 5.68 3.08 4.75
C ILE A 19 6.27 2.35 3.56
N ASN A 20 7.57 2.53 3.30
CA ASN A 20 8.27 1.75 2.29
C ASN A 20 8.28 0.27 2.72
N ILE A 21 7.67 -0.59 1.90
CA ILE A 21 7.57 -2.04 2.11
C ILE A 21 8.38 -2.85 1.09
N THR A 22 9.16 -2.19 0.24
CA THR A 22 10.03 -2.84 -0.76
C THR A 22 10.92 -3.91 -0.13
N PRO A 23 11.65 -3.66 0.98
CA PRO A 23 12.50 -4.68 1.59
C PRO A 23 11.74 -5.93 2.05
N GLN A 24 10.51 -5.77 2.53
CA GLN A 24 9.64 -6.87 2.97
C GLN A 24 9.15 -7.70 1.77
N VAL A 25 8.85 -7.06 0.64
CA VAL A 25 8.46 -7.74 -0.60
C VAL A 25 9.66 -8.49 -1.21
N GLU A 26 10.87 -7.91 -1.18
CA GLU A 26 12.10 -8.60 -1.60
C GLU A 26 12.41 -9.83 -0.75
N VAL A 27 12.17 -9.77 0.57
CA VAL A 27 12.25 -10.94 1.46
C VAL A 27 11.26 -12.02 1.01
N CYS A 28 10.00 -11.65 0.75
CA CYS A 28 8.99 -12.60 0.26
C CYS A 28 9.40 -13.25 -1.06
N LEU A 29 9.95 -12.46 -2.00
CA LEU A 29 10.44 -12.98 -3.28
C LEU A 29 11.60 -13.95 -3.08
N ARG A 30 12.59 -13.60 -2.27
CA ARG A 30 13.73 -14.48 -1.95
C ARG A 30 13.28 -15.80 -1.32
N GLU A 31 12.35 -15.74 -0.36
CA GLU A 31 11.79 -16.93 0.30
C GLU A 31 10.96 -17.81 -0.64
N SER A 32 10.33 -17.20 -1.65
CA SER A 32 9.52 -17.95 -2.63
C SER A 32 10.34 -18.87 -3.54
N GLY A 33 11.62 -18.55 -3.76
CA GLY A 33 12.48 -19.25 -4.72
C GLY A 33 12.00 -19.16 -6.18
N ILE A 34 11.13 -18.20 -6.50
CA ILE A 34 10.65 -17.91 -7.86
C ILE A 34 11.66 -16.98 -8.55
N ARG A 35 12.02 -17.30 -9.79
CA ARG A 35 12.96 -16.56 -10.62
C ARG A 35 12.29 -15.79 -11.74
N GLU A 36 11.21 -16.30 -12.30
CA GLU A 36 10.44 -15.66 -13.37
C GLU A 36 8.95 -15.69 -13.00
N GLY A 37 8.25 -14.55 -13.07
CA GLY A 37 6.83 -14.52 -12.70
C GLY A 37 6.27 -13.13 -12.40
N LEU A 38 5.22 -13.12 -11.57
CA LEU A 38 4.51 -11.91 -11.15
C LEU A 38 4.32 -11.88 -9.63
N VAL A 39 4.52 -10.71 -9.05
CA VAL A 39 4.23 -10.39 -7.64
C VAL A 39 3.04 -9.45 -7.59
N LEU A 40 1.94 -9.89 -6.98
CA LEU A 40 0.83 -9.03 -6.57
C LEU A 40 1.06 -8.61 -5.11
N VAL A 41 0.98 -7.31 -4.85
CA VAL A 41 0.98 -6.75 -3.49
C VAL A 41 -0.24 -5.87 -3.31
N ASN A 42 -1.11 -6.15 -2.33
CA ASN A 42 -2.34 -5.39 -2.14
C ASN A 42 -2.68 -5.11 -0.68
N ALA A 43 -3.26 -3.95 -0.40
CA ALA A 43 -3.91 -3.70 0.88
C ALA A 43 -5.14 -4.62 0.99
N MET A 44 -5.33 -5.27 2.15
CA MET A 44 -6.53 -6.07 2.42
C MET A 44 -7.61 -5.27 3.15
N HIS A 45 -7.35 -4.01 3.48
CA HIS A 45 -8.28 -3.11 4.11
C HIS A 45 -8.65 -2.00 3.14
N ILE A 46 -9.94 -1.70 3.08
CA ILE A 46 -10.55 -0.75 2.15
C ILE A 46 -10.31 0.73 2.51
N THR A 47 -9.37 1.01 3.41
CA THR A 47 -8.95 2.35 3.85
C THR A 47 -7.42 2.48 3.86
N ALA A 48 -6.75 1.69 3.02
CA ALA A 48 -5.31 1.72 2.83
C ALA A 48 -4.97 1.31 1.39
N SER A 49 -3.75 1.60 0.97
CA SER A 49 -3.25 1.40 -0.38
C SER A 49 -1.94 0.64 -0.41
N VAL A 50 -1.68 0.02 -1.55
CA VAL A 50 -0.34 -0.35 -1.97
C VAL A 50 -0.10 0.28 -3.33
N PHE A 51 0.98 1.05 -3.45
CA PHE A 51 1.32 1.81 -4.65
C PHE A 51 2.84 1.86 -4.83
N ILE A 52 3.31 2.28 -6.00
CA ILE A 52 4.73 2.48 -6.29
C ILE A 52 4.99 3.96 -6.56
N ASN A 53 6.04 4.49 -5.93
CA ASN A 53 6.60 5.81 -6.26
C ASN A 53 8.04 5.95 -5.74
N ASP A 54 8.59 7.16 -5.72
CA ASP A 54 9.91 7.48 -5.15
C ASP A 54 9.88 7.60 -3.62
N ASP A 55 10.98 7.27 -2.94
CA ASP A 55 11.13 7.36 -1.47
C ASP A 55 11.85 8.65 -1.07
N GLU A 56 11.14 9.75 -1.26
CA GLU A 56 11.61 11.10 -1.02
C GLU A 56 10.66 11.82 -0.04
N ARG A 57 11.22 12.47 0.97
CA ARG A 57 10.43 13.04 2.09
C ARG A 57 9.56 14.22 1.67
N GLY A 58 10.04 15.06 0.76
CA GLY A 58 9.26 16.15 0.17
C GLY A 58 8.05 15.61 -0.58
N LEU A 59 8.25 14.62 -1.44
CA LEU A 59 7.18 13.98 -2.20
C LEU A 59 6.13 13.29 -1.30
N HIS A 60 6.56 12.70 -0.18
CA HIS A 60 5.62 12.19 0.83
C HIS A 60 4.73 13.30 1.41
N GLN A 61 5.30 14.49 1.65
CA GLN A 61 4.53 15.65 2.12
C GLN A 61 3.61 16.19 1.01
N ASP A 62 4.04 16.18 -0.24
CA ASP A 62 3.22 16.55 -1.39
C ASP A 62 2.00 15.61 -1.51
N TYR A 63 2.18 14.31 -1.32
CA TYR A 63 1.07 13.36 -1.27
C TYR A 63 0.10 13.62 -0.12
N GLU A 64 0.60 13.90 1.08
CA GLU A 64 -0.26 14.22 2.24
C GLU A 64 -1.11 15.47 1.96
N ASN A 65 -0.50 16.53 1.42
CA ASN A 65 -1.19 17.77 1.09
C ASN A 65 -2.22 17.54 -0.03
N TRP A 66 -1.80 16.91 -1.13
CA TRP A 66 -2.65 16.67 -2.30
C TRP A 66 -3.85 15.77 -1.99
N LEU A 67 -3.65 14.74 -1.17
CA LEU A 67 -4.75 13.85 -0.76
C LEU A 67 -5.74 14.54 0.18
N GLU A 68 -5.29 15.47 1.03
CA GLU A 68 -6.19 16.30 1.83
C GLU A 68 -6.92 17.36 0.98
N GLU A 69 -6.34 17.84 -0.13
CA GLU A 69 -7.06 18.70 -1.08
C GLU A 69 -8.15 17.94 -1.84
N LEU A 70 -7.86 16.72 -2.30
CA LEU A 70 -8.80 15.91 -3.08
C LEU A 70 -9.89 15.24 -2.23
N ALA A 71 -9.52 14.76 -1.04
CA ALA A 71 -10.39 13.99 -0.17
C ALA A 71 -10.12 14.37 1.30
N PRO A 72 -10.47 15.59 1.73
CA PRO A 72 -10.13 16.12 3.06
C PRO A 72 -10.71 15.26 4.19
N HIS A 73 -10.01 15.14 5.31
CA HIS A 73 -10.59 14.46 6.48
C HIS A 73 -11.73 15.29 7.10
N GLU A 74 -11.50 16.58 7.29
CA GLU A 74 -12.44 17.49 7.95
C GLU A 74 -13.15 18.42 6.96
N PRO A 75 -14.39 18.85 7.27
CA PRO A 75 -15.20 18.39 8.39
C PRO A 75 -15.78 16.99 8.14
N ILE A 76 -15.67 16.08 9.12
CA ILE A 76 -16.08 14.67 8.99
C ILE A 76 -17.56 14.49 8.58
N GLY A 77 -18.43 15.47 8.88
CA GLY A 77 -19.86 15.45 8.54
C GLY A 77 -20.17 15.56 7.05
N HIS A 78 -19.20 15.94 6.20
CA HIS A 78 -19.37 15.98 4.75
C HIS A 78 -19.59 14.59 4.14
N TYR A 79 -19.11 13.54 4.79
CA TYR A 79 -19.24 12.18 4.29
C TYR A 79 -20.50 11.51 4.82
N ARG A 80 -21.38 11.10 3.90
CA ARG A 80 -22.55 10.29 4.27
C ARG A 80 -22.16 8.98 4.94
N HIS A 81 -20.99 8.45 4.61
CA HIS A 81 -20.41 7.26 5.23
C HIS A 81 -20.26 7.42 6.75
N ASN A 82 -19.95 8.63 7.22
CA ASN A 82 -19.67 8.92 8.62
C ASN A 82 -20.95 9.06 9.48
N ARG A 83 -22.15 8.99 8.87
CA ARG A 83 -23.43 9.20 9.58
C ARG A 83 -23.73 8.14 10.65
N THR A 84 -23.06 7.00 10.61
CA THR A 84 -23.24 5.91 11.58
C THR A 84 -22.20 5.90 12.70
N GLY A 85 -21.39 6.97 12.84
CA GLY A 85 -20.41 7.12 13.92
C GLY A 85 -18.96 6.82 13.52
N GLU A 86 -18.72 6.42 12.27
CA GLU A 86 -17.37 6.34 11.69
C GLU A 86 -16.86 7.74 11.29
N ASP A 87 -15.54 7.89 11.14
CA ASP A 87 -14.92 9.15 10.70
C ASP A 87 -14.03 8.99 9.45
N ASN A 88 -14.02 7.81 8.83
CA ASN A 88 -13.02 7.38 7.84
C ASN A 88 -13.48 7.40 6.38
N GLY A 89 -14.60 8.09 6.09
CA GLY A 89 -15.05 8.33 4.72
C GLY A 89 -13.94 8.87 3.80
N ASP A 90 -13.08 9.75 4.32
CA ASP A 90 -11.92 10.28 3.60
C ASP A 90 -10.90 9.20 3.22
N ALA A 91 -10.62 8.26 4.13
CA ALA A 91 -9.63 7.21 3.94
C ALA A 91 -10.04 6.23 2.81
N HIS A 92 -11.35 5.99 2.65
CA HIS A 92 -11.89 5.23 1.53
C HIS A 92 -11.65 5.93 0.18
N LEU A 93 -11.71 7.26 0.15
CA LEU A 93 -11.49 8.05 -1.06
C LEU A 93 -10.01 8.19 -1.38
N LYS A 94 -9.17 8.49 -0.38
CA LYS A 94 -7.70 8.54 -0.54
C LYS A 94 -7.15 7.23 -1.10
N ARG A 95 -7.61 6.08 -0.59
CA ARG A 95 -7.18 4.77 -1.12
C ARG A 95 -7.65 4.51 -2.55
N GLN A 96 -8.75 5.12 -2.97
CA GLN A 96 -9.27 5.00 -4.34
C GLN A 96 -8.43 5.79 -5.34
N VAL A 97 -7.85 6.91 -4.90
CA VAL A 97 -6.88 7.71 -5.65
C VAL A 97 -5.55 6.96 -5.77
N MET A 98 -5.02 6.46 -4.65
CA MET A 98 -3.68 5.85 -4.60
C MET A 98 -3.63 4.41 -5.14
N GLY A 99 -4.79 3.74 -5.25
CA GLY A 99 -4.89 2.36 -5.73
C GLY A 99 -4.75 1.32 -4.62
N ARG A 100 -5.38 0.15 -4.81
CA ARG A 100 -5.40 -0.93 -3.81
C ARG A 100 -4.16 -1.83 -3.92
N GLU A 101 -3.61 -1.99 -5.12
CA GLU A 101 -2.59 -2.98 -5.43
C GLU A 101 -1.56 -2.50 -6.47
N VAL A 102 -0.44 -3.22 -6.48
CA VAL A 102 0.54 -3.21 -7.57
C VAL A 102 0.79 -4.63 -8.04
N VAL A 103 1.12 -4.77 -9.32
CA VAL A 103 1.64 -6.00 -9.91
C VAL A 103 3.02 -5.69 -10.48
N VAL A 104 4.02 -6.44 -10.04
CA VAL A 104 5.43 -6.24 -10.41
C VAL A 104 5.94 -7.50 -11.10
N ALA A 105 6.67 -7.33 -12.20
CA ALA A 105 7.34 -8.43 -12.87
C ALA A 105 8.50 -8.95 -12.02
N VAL A 106 8.72 -10.26 -12.08
CA VAL A 106 9.90 -10.91 -11.51
C VAL A 106 10.73 -11.43 -12.65
N THR A 107 11.98 -10.98 -12.68
CA THR A 107 12.97 -11.35 -13.69
C THR A 107 14.27 -11.70 -12.99
N ASN A 108 14.84 -12.88 -13.28
CA ASN A 108 16.06 -13.40 -12.65
C ASN A 108 16.04 -13.40 -11.10
N GLY A 109 14.87 -13.62 -10.50
CA GLY A 109 14.68 -13.67 -9.05
C GLY A 109 14.74 -12.31 -8.36
N ARG A 110 14.51 -11.23 -9.11
CA ARG A 110 14.45 -9.85 -8.61
C ARG A 110 13.14 -9.20 -9.02
N LEU A 111 12.71 -8.21 -8.23
CA LEU A 111 11.66 -7.28 -8.67
C LEU A 111 12.22 -6.48 -9.84
N ASP A 112 11.53 -6.50 -10.98
CA ASP A 112 11.98 -5.86 -12.22
C ASP A 112 11.57 -4.39 -12.23
N PHE A 113 12.34 -3.59 -11.49
CA PHE A 113 12.08 -2.17 -11.25
C PHE A 113 12.94 -1.25 -12.11
N GLY A 114 12.38 -0.07 -12.39
CA GLY A 114 13.15 1.13 -12.70
C GLY A 114 13.97 1.62 -11.50
N PRO A 115 14.89 2.57 -11.71
CA PRO A 115 15.91 2.95 -10.72
C PRO A 115 15.36 3.60 -9.44
N TRP A 116 14.12 4.12 -9.48
CA TRP A 116 13.52 4.91 -8.39
C TRP A 116 12.21 4.30 -7.86
N GLU A 117 11.82 3.11 -8.34
CA GLU A 117 10.57 2.51 -7.91
C GLU A 117 10.71 1.90 -6.52
N GLN A 118 9.82 2.30 -5.61
CA GLN A 118 9.67 1.72 -4.27
C GLN A 118 8.18 1.41 -4.02
N ILE A 119 7.89 0.25 -3.44
CA ILE A 119 6.53 -0.15 -3.04
C ILE A 119 6.23 0.41 -1.66
N PHE A 120 5.08 1.08 -1.53
CA PHE A 120 4.60 1.65 -0.28
C PHE A 120 3.32 0.99 0.22
N TYR A 121 3.20 0.87 1.54
CA TYR A 121 1.92 0.80 2.22
C TYR A 121 1.46 2.21 2.58
N GLY A 122 0.40 2.67 1.93
CA GLY A 122 -0.29 3.93 2.25
C GLY A 122 -1.39 3.69 3.27
N GLU A 123 -1.14 4.06 4.52
CA GLU A 123 -2.13 4.02 5.59
C GLU A 123 -2.95 5.31 5.59
N PHE A 124 -4.28 5.21 5.62
CA PHE A 124 -5.18 6.36 5.69
C PHE A 124 -6.14 6.35 6.89
N ASP A 125 -6.21 5.23 7.60
CA ASP A 125 -7.06 5.02 8.78
C ASP A 125 -6.37 4.00 9.72
N GLY A 126 -5.21 4.43 10.23
CA GLY A 126 -4.31 3.66 11.10
C GLY A 126 -4.78 3.58 12.55
N ARG A 127 -3.83 3.50 13.50
CA ARG A 127 -4.07 3.28 14.95
C ARG A 127 -4.75 1.94 15.30
N ARG A 128 -4.71 1.01 14.36
CA ARG A 128 -5.23 -0.35 14.51
C ARG A 128 -4.45 -1.29 13.62
N ARG A 129 -4.55 -2.58 13.94
CA ARG A 129 -3.85 -3.62 13.21
C ARG A 129 -4.48 -3.84 11.83
N LYS A 130 -3.71 -3.68 10.77
CA LYS A 130 -4.09 -3.86 9.36
C LYS A 130 -3.05 -4.70 8.62
N ARG A 131 -3.38 -5.17 7.41
CA ARG A 131 -2.52 -6.07 6.64
C ARG A 131 -2.48 -5.81 5.14
N VAL A 132 -1.34 -6.16 4.56
CA VAL A 132 -1.04 -6.26 3.13
C VAL A 132 -0.84 -7.73 2.76
N LEU A 133 -1.33 -8.14 1.61
CA LEU A 133 -1.09 -9.46 1.03
C LEU A 133 0.01 -9.37 -0.02
N VAL A 134 1.02 -10.24 0.08
CA VAL A 134 1.97 -10.53 -1.00
C VAL A 134 1.64 -11.90 -1.58
N LYS A 135 1.41 -11.97 -2.89
CA LYS A 135 1.14 -13.20 -3.63
C LYS A 135 2.05 -13.27 -4.85
N ILE A 136 2.79 -14.37 -4.98
CA ILE A 136 3.76 -14.56 -6.07
C ILE A 136 3.42 -15.85 -6.79
N ILE A 137 3.44 -15.82 -8.12
CA ILE A 137 3.28 -17.00 -8.98
C ILE A 137 4.38 -16.97 -10.05
N GLY A 138 4.90 -18.14 -10.41
CA GLY A 138 6.00 -18.23 -11.37
C GLY A 138 6.74 -19.55 -11.33
N GLU A 139 7.99 -19.54 -11.78
CA GLU A 139 8.91 -20.69 -11.79
C GLU A 139 10.19 -20.41 -11.02
#